data_AF-A0A4Y8VN59-F1
#
_entry.id   AF-A0A4Y8VN59-F1
#
_cell.length_a   1.000
_cell.length_b   1.000
_cell.length_c   1.000
_cell.angle_alpha   90.00
_cell.angle_beta   90.00
_cell.angle_gamma   90.00
#
_symmetry.space_group_name_H-M   'P 1'
#
loop_
_entity.id
_entity.type
_entity.pdbx_description
1 polymer ?
#
loop_
_entity_poly.entity_id
_entity_poly.type
_entity_poly.pdbx_seq_one_letter_code
_entity_poly.pdbx_strand_id
1 'polypeptide(L)'
;MAAPKKIDYERIEPAWRAGIKSPSQLAFEYTAETGVKVSHAAIIKHFKKLGVPRDLGAKVKAKADSMVMEAMVTGKVSAVTTKRDAEIVLDGALVVANVRVSHRNDISRSRRLASKLLDELDCLTDNRDLFEQLGELLHDPDDKGIDKRNDLYAKVISLPGRSKTMKELSDTLKTLILLERQAYNLDTLPDGGDSGDSSLTIQFVKPSNGN
;
A
#
# COMPACT_ATOMS: atom_id res chain seq x y z
N MET A 1 4.89 61.21 7.85
CA MET A 1 4.34 59.88 8.18
C MET A 1 5.18 58.85 7.45
N ALA A 2 5.83 57.92 8.18
CA ALA A 2 6.66 56.89 7.56
C ALA A 2 5.79 55.92 6.73
N ALA A 3 6.25 55.55 5.53
CA ALA A 3 5.52 54.66 4.63
C ALA A 3 5.19 53.31 5.31
N PRO A 4 4.01 52.71 5.04
CA PRO A 4 3.65 51.43 5.62
C PRO A 4 4.66 50.36 5.16
N LYS A 5 5.33 49.71 6.13
CA LYS A 5 6.26 48.61 5.86
C LYS A 5 5.49 47.48 5.17
N LYS A 6 5.86 47.16 3.92
CA LYS A 6 5.24 46.11 3.11
C LYS A 6 5.58 44.74 3.71
N ILE A 7 4.56 43.92 3.95
CA ILE A 7 4.72 42.53 4.42
C ILE A 7 5.21 41.68 3.24
N ASP A 8 6.28 40.94 3.47
CA ASP A 8 6.85 39.96 2.54
C ASP A 8 6.16 38.60 2.70
N TYR A 9 5.13 38.37 1.88
CA TYR A 9 4.35 37.15 1.90
C TYR A 9 5.03 35.96 1.22
N GLU A 10 6.02 36.19 0.35
CA GLU A 10 6.76 35.11 -0.33
C GLU A 10 7.52 34.26 0.69
N ARG A 11 8.02 34.90 1.75
CA ARG A 11 8.69 34.21 2.86
C ARG A 11 7.76 33.36 3.73
N ILE A 12 6.48 33.72 3.81
CA ILE A 12 5.46 32.99 4.59
C ILE A 12 4.88 31.82 3.78
N GLU A 13 4.91 31.90 2.45
CA GLU A 13 4.25 30.98 1.54
C GLU A 13 4.68 29.51 1.66
N PRO A 14 5.97 29.14 1.80
CA PRO A 14 6.37 27.74 1.93
C PRO A 14 5.77 27.08 3.17
N ALA A 15 5.82 27.77 4.32
CA ALA A 15 5.30 27.26 5.58
C ALA A 15 3.75 27.29 5.62
N TRP A 16 3.13 28.23 4.90
CA TRP A 16 1.69 28.22 4.64
C TRP A 16 1.26 26.99 3.82
N ARG A 17 1.96 26.69 2.72
CA ARG A 17 1.66 25.53 1.85
C ARG A 17 1.89 24.19 2.56
N ALA A 18 2.91 24.11 3.41
CA ALA A 18 3.20 22.93 4.22
C ALA A 18 2.07 22.60 5.21
N GLY A 19 1.31 23.59 5.69
CA GLY A 19 0.16 23.36 6.57
C GLY A 19 0.48 22.92 8.01
N ILE A 20 1.75 22.63 8.32
CA ILE A 20 2.22 22.14 9.63
C ILE A 20 2.05 23.20 10.73
N LYS A 21 2.43 24.45 10.45
CA LYS A 21 2.37 25.56 11.41
C LYS A 21 1.02 26.27 11.36
N SER A 22 0.50 26.68 12.52
CA SER A 22 -0.75 27.46 12.57
C SER A 22 -0.52 28.87 12.00
N PRO A 23 -1.56 29.53 11.45
CA PRO A 23 -1.43 30.91 10.96
C PRO A 23 -0.94 31.91 12.02
N SER A 24 -1.21 31.62 13.30
CA SER A 24 -0.69 32.40 14.43
C SER A 24 0.80 32.18 14.67
N GLN A 25 1.28 30.94 14.54
CA GLN A 25 2.71 30.65 14.62
C GLN A 25 3.48 31.27 13.45
N LEU A 26 2.94 31.20 12.22
CA LEU A 26 3.53 31.86 11.05
C LEU A 26 3.66 33.37 11.25
N ALA A 27 2.62 34.00 11.82
CA ALA A 27 2.64 35.42 12.13
C ALA A 27 3.68 35.77 13.22
N PHE A 28 3.79 34.93 14.24
CA PHE A 28 4.75 35.09 15.33
C PHE A 28 6.19 34.98 14.82
N GLU A 29 6.51 33.90 14.10
CA GLU A 29 7.85 33.68 13.53
C GLU A 29 8.24 34.78 12.56
N TYR A 30 7.33 35.17 11.66
CA TYR A 30 7.59 36.28 10.75
C TYR A 30 7.88 37.60 11.49
N THR A 31 7.10 37.90 12.54
CA THR A 31 7.30 39.10 13.37
C THR A 31 8.61 39.02 14.15
N ALA A 32 8.99 37.85 14.65
CA ALA A 32 10.24 37.63 15.35
C ALA A 32 11.47 37.77 14.44
N GLU A 33 11.39 37.26 13.20
CA GLU A 33 12.49 37.31 12.24
C GLU A 33 12.67 38.67 11.57
N THR A 34 11.58 39.36 11.24
CA THR A 34 11.63 40.60 10.45
C THR A 34 11.40 41.87 11.27
N GLY A 35 10.94 41.73 12.52
CA GLY A 35 10.48 42.85 13.35
C GLY A 35 9.21 43.54 12.85
N VAL A 36 8.60 43.04 11.76
CA VAL A 36 7.37 43.59 11.18
C VAL A 36 6.17 42.79 11.68
N LYS A 37 5.29 43.46 12.43
CA LYS A 37 4.06 42.83 12.94
C LYS A 37 3.14 42.45 11.78
N VAL A 38 2.82 41.16 11.67
CA VAL A 38 1.77 40.65 10.79
C VAL A 38 0.70 39.95 11.62
N SER A 39 -0.57 40.14 11.29
CA SER A 39 -1.66 39.41 11.95
C SER A 39 -1.95 38.09 11.22
N HIS A 40 -2.29 37.04 11.96
CA HIS A 40 -2.70 35.75 11.38
C HIS A 40 -3.87 35.92 10.41
N ALA A 41 -4.81 36.82 10.70
CA ALA A 41 -5.94 37.15 9.83
C ALA A 41 -5.49 37.76 8.49
N ALA A 42 -4.44 38.59 8.49
CA ALA A 42 -3.86 39.16 7.26
C ALA A 42 -3.18 38.09 6.40
N ILE A 43 -2.47 37.14 7.02
CA ILE A 43 -1.87 35.98 6.33
C ILE A 43 -2.97 35.14 5.64
N ILE A 44 -4.00 34.76 6.39
CA ILE A 44 -5.12 33.97 5.88
C ILE A 44 -5.82 34.71 4.72
N LYS A 45 -6.12 36.02 4.90
CA LYS A 45 -6.79 36.82 3.87
C LYS A 45 -5.96 36.95 2.60
N HIS A 46 -4.64 37.11 2.73
CA HIS A 46 -3.73 37.22 1.60
C HIS A 46 -3.70 35.95 0.75
N PHE A 47 -3.42 34.80 1.38
CA PHE A 47 -3.34 33.53 0.65
C PHE A 47 -4.69 33.01 0.16
N LYS A 48 -5.79 33.29 0.89
CA LYS A 48 -7.15 33.03 0.37
C LYS A 48 -7.46 33.87 -0.87
N LYS A 49 -7.07 35.15 -0.90
CA LYS A 49 -7.29 36.03 -2.05
C LYS A 49 -6.47 35.59 -3.28
N LEU A 50 -5.27 35.07 -3.07
CA LEU A 50 -4.40 34.52 -4.12
C LEU A 50 -4.74 33.08 -4.51
N GLY A 51 -5.68 32.44 -3.82
CA GLY A 51 -6.07 31.06 -4.09
C GLY A 51 -4.99 30.03 -3.73
N VAL A 52 -4.00 30.38 -2.89
CA VAL A 52 -2.92 29.46 -2.49
C VAL A 52 -3.43 28.51 -1.40
N PRO A 53 -3.62 27.21 -1.70
CA PRO A 53 -4.18 26.27 -0.74
C PRO A 53 -3.19 25.98 0.38
N ARG A 54 -3.68 26.02 1.64
CA ARG A 54 -2.98 25.49 2.81
C ARG A 54 -3.09 23.97 2.81
N ASP A 55 -1.99 23.29 3.13
CA ASP A 55 -1.88 21.82 3.15
C ASP A 55 -2.20 21.17 1.80
N LEU A 56 -1.29 21.36 0.84
CA LEU A 56 -1.37 20.70 -0.47
C LEU A 56 -1.34 19.17 -0.33
N GLY A 57 -0.58 18.62 0.61
CA GLY A 57 -0.41 17.18 0.78
C GLY A 57 -1.71 16.47 1.13
N ALA A 58 -2.42 16.93 2.15
CA ALA A 58 -3.69 16.32 2.55
C ALA A 58 -4.77 16.46 1.48
N LYS A 59 -4.82 17.61 0.77
CA LYS A 59 -5.78 17.83 -0.32
C LYS A 59 -5.51 16.99 -1.54
N VAL A 60 -4.24 16.74 -1.88
CA VAL A 60 -3.86 15.85 -2.97
C VAL A 60 -4.28 14.42 -2.65
N LYS A 61 -4.02 13.94 -1.43
CA LYS A 61 -4.44 12.61 -0.98
C LYS A 61 -5.97 12.46 -1.01
N ALA A 62 -6.71 13.41 -0.43
CA ALA A 62 -8.16 13.39 -0.42
C ALA A 62 -8.78 13.46 -1.84
N LYS A 63 -8.20 14.26 -2.75
CA LYS A 63 -8.65 14.35 -4.14
C LYS A 63 -8.35 13.06 -4.92
N ALA A 64 -7.19 12.43 -4.67
CA ALA A 64 -6.85 11.14 -5.25
C ALA A 64 -7.81 10.04 -4.75
N ASP A 65 -8.11 9.99 -3.46
CA ASP A 65 -9.06 9.03 -2.89
C ASP A 65 -10.47 9.24 -3.48
N SER A 66 -10.93 10.49 -3.64
CA SER A 66 -12.20 10.82 -4.29
C SER A 66 -12.25 10.38 -5.75
N MET A 67 -11.18 10.60 -6.52
CA MET A 67 -11.11 10.19 -7.92
C MET A 67 -11.10 8.68 -8.08
N VAL A 68 -10.43 7.96 -7.18
CA VAL A 68 -10.43 6.48 -7.17
C VAL A 68 -11.83 5.96 -6.87
N MET A 69 -12.53 6.55 -5.91
CA MET A 69 -13.91 6.17 -5.57
C MET A 69 -14.88 6.46 -6.72
N GLU A 70 -14.79 7.63 -7.35
CA GLU A 70 -15.64 7.98 -8.51
C GLU A 70 -15.34 7.12 -9.74
N ALA A 71 -14.06 6.81 -10.00
CA ALA A 71 -13.66 5.92 -11.10
C ALA A 71 -14.12 4.48 -10.89
N MET A 72 -14.21 4.01 -9.64
CA MET A 72 -14.79 2.71 -9.32
C MET A 72 -16.29 2.63 -9.64
N VAL A 73 -17.00 3.76 -9.61
CA VAL A 73 -18.45 3.82 -9.89
C VAL A 73 -18.75 4.10 -11.36
N THR A 74 -17.91 4.87 -12.05
CA THR A 74 -18.22 5.43 -13.38
C THR A 74 -17.26 5.02 -14.50
N GLY A 75 -16.13 4.37 -14.16
CA GLY A 75 -15.10 3.96 -15.12
C GLY A 75 -14.33 5.11 -15.78
N LYS A 76 -14.56 6.37 -15.40
CA LYS A 76 -13.90 7.56 -15.94
C LYS A 76 -13.66 8.61 -14.85
N VAL A 77 -12.60 9.41 -15.00
CA VAL A 77 -12.26 10.50 -14.07
C VAL A 77 -12.66 11.84 -14.69
N SER A 78 -13.31 12.74 -13.93
CA SER A 78 -13.68 14.09 -14.39
C SER A 78 -12.84 15.19 -13.71
N ALA A 79 -12.54 16.27 -14.44
CA ALA A 79 -11.60 17.32 -14.02
C ALA A 79 -12.28 18.68 -13.82
N VAL A 80 -12.06 19.32 -12.67
CA VAL A 80 -12.38 20.73 -12.41
C VAL A 80 -11.13 21.51 -11.98
N THR A 81 -11.04 22.75 -12.45
CA THR A 81 -9.83 23.45 -12.88
C THR A 81 -9.34 24.56 -11.93
N THR A 82 -8.05 24.50 -11.57
CA THR A 82 -7.14 25.65 -11.33
C THR A 82 -5.79 25.30 -12.00
N LYS A 83 -5.58 25.86 -13.20
CA LYS A 83 -4.89 25.27 -14.38
C LYS A 83 -3.37 24.98 -14.35
N ARG A 84 -2.68 24.92 -13.22
CA ARG A 84 -1.31 24.33 -13.20
C ARG A 84 -1.16 23.36 -12.04
N ASP A 85 -1.54 23.81 -10.85
CA ASP A 85 -1.54 22.95 -9.68
C ASP A 85 -2.56 21.81 -9.84
N ALA A 86 -3.73 22.05 -10.46
CA ALA A 86 -4.70 21.00 -10.71
C ALA A 86 -4.22 19.97 -11.74
N GLU A 87 -3.47 20.39 -12.76
CA GLU A 87 -2.89 19.49 -13.78
C GLU A 87 -1.75 18.66 -13.19
N ILE A 88 -0.84 19.28 -12.44
CA ILE A 88 0.25 18.58 -11.73
C ILE A 88 -0.33 17.58 -10.70
N VAL A 89 -1.40 17.96 -10.00
CA VAL A 89 -2.08 17.07 -9.04
C VAL A 89 -2.80 15.93 -9.74
N LEU A 90 -3.44 16.18 -10.90
CA LEU A 90 -4.08 15.14 -11.71
C LEU A 90 -3.05 14.15 -12.26
N ASP A 91 -1.96 14.65 -12.84
CA ASP A 91 -0.88 13.81 -13.38
C ASP A 91 -0.24 12.97 -12.27
N GLY A 92 0.05 13.59 -11.13
CA GLY A 92 0.55 12.88 -9.94
C GLY A 92 -0.42 11.80 -9.44
N ALA A 93 -1.71 12.12 -9.37
CA ALA A 93 -2.74 11.17 -8.96
C ALA A 93 -2.87 10.00 -9.95
N LEU A 94 -2.77 10.28 -11.26
CA LEU A 94 -2.85 9.28 -12.32
C LEU A 94 -1.65 8.32 -12.25
N VAL A 95 -0.43 8.85 -12.06
CA VAL A 95 0.78 8.03 -11.88
C VAL A 95 0.63 7.11 -10.65
N VAL A 96 0.20 7.66 -9.51
CA VAL A 96 -0.01 6.86 -8.29
C VAL A 96 -1.09 5.81 -8.48
N ALA A 97 -2.20 6.16 -9.15
CA ALA A 97 -3.27 5.21 -9.45
C ALA A 97 -2.78 4.08 -10.36
N ASN A 98 -2.04 4.39 -11.42
CA ASN A 98 -1.46 3.40 -12.33
C ASN A 98 -0.50 2.45 -11.61
N VAL A 99 0.37 2.98 -10.75
CA VAL A 99 1.29 2.16 -9.94
C VAL A 99 0.50 1.21 -9.04
N ARG A 100 -0.54 1.70 -8.36
CA ARG A 100 -1.39 0.86 -7.49
C ARG A 100 -2.12 -0.22 -8.27
N VAL A 101 -2.63 0.10 -9.46
CA VAL A 101 -3.26 -0.89 -10.35
C VAL A 101 -2.25 -1.95 -10.80
N SER A 102 -1.05 -1.54 -11.21
CA SER A 102 0.02 -2.48 -11.58
C SER A 102 0.36 -3.42 -10.44
N HIS A 103 0.60 -2.88 -9.23
CA HIS A 103 0.91 -3.70 -8.07
C HIS A 103 -0.19 -4.72 -7.77
N ARG A 104 -1.47 -4.31 -7.81
CA ARG A 104 -2.60 -5.23 -7.61
C ARG A 104 -2.63 -6.34 -8.67
N ASN A 105 -2.36 -6.01 -9.93
CA ASN A 105 -2.29 -7.00 -11.01
C ASN A 105 -1.13 -7.98 -10.82
N ASP A 106 0.05 -7.47 -10.45
CA ASP A 106 1.26 -8.29 -10.24
C ASP A 106 1.09 -9.24 -9.06
N ILE A 107 0.51 -8.75 -7.95
CA ILE A 107 0.18 -9.55 -6.78
C ILE A 107 -0.81 -10.66 -7.14
N SER A 108 -1.90 -10.32 -7.84
CA SER A 108 -2.91 -11.30 -8.28
C SER A 108 -2.31 -12.36 -9.21
N ARG A 109 -1.47 -11.95 -10.16
CA ARG A 109 -0.75 -12.87 -11.05
C ARG A 109 0.18 -13.80 -10.28
N SER A 110 0.93 -13.27 -9.31
CA SER A 110 1.86 -14.04 -8.50
C SER A 110 1.13 -15.04 -7.60
N ARG A 111 0.00 -14.66 -7.02
CA ARG A 111 -0.84 -15.56 -6.23
C ARG A 111 -1.37 -16.71 -7.07
N ARG A 112 -1.87 -16.42 -8.27
CA ARG A 112 -2.31 -17.46 -9.21
C ARG A 112 -1.18 -18.42 -9.59
N LEU A 113 0.04 -17.92 -9.79
CA LEU A 113 1.19 -18.78 -10.07
C LEU A 113 1.55 -19.66 -8.86
N ALA A 114 1.58 -19.10 -7.66
CA ALA A 114 1.84 -19.85 -6.43
C ALA A 114 0.80 -20.97 -6.20
N SER A 115 -0.49 -20.70 -6.47
CA SER A 115 -1.53 -21.73 -6.43
C SER A 115 -1.27 -22.85 -7.44
N LYS A 116 -0.92 -22.53 -8.69
CA LYS A 116 -0.60 -23.56 -9.69
C LYS A 116 0.60 -24.42 -9.30
N LEU A 117 1.62 -23.83 -8.67
CA LEU A 117 2.79 -24.58 -8.19
C LEU A 117 2.43 -25.47 -6.99
N LEU A 118 1.47 -25.06 -6.15
CA LEU A 118 0.93 -25.94 -5.12
C LEU A 118 0.17 -27.11 -5.73
N ASP A 119 -0.67 -26.87 -6.75
CA ASP A 119 -1.40 -27.93 -7.45
C ASP A 119 -0.42 -28.96 -8.08
N GLU A 120 0.68 -28.48 -8.67
CA GLU A 120 1.75 -29.34 -9.19
C GLU A 120 2.43 -30.15 -8.08
N LEU A 121 2.71 -29.53 -6.94
CA LEU A 121 3.30 -30.21 -5.78
C LEU A 121 2.36 -31.27 -5.20
N ASP A 122 1.05 -31.02 -5.23
CA ASP A 122 0.02 -31.99 -4.85
C ASP A 122 0.07 -33.20 -5.80
N CYS A 123 0.07 -32.96 -7.11
CA CYS A 123 0.20 -34.01 -8.12
C CYS A 123 1.48 -34.85 -7.95
N LEU A 124 2.62 -34.20 -7.65
CA LEU A 124 3.90 -34.87 -7.37
C LEU A 124 3.87 -35.70 -6.08
N THR A 125 3.01 -35.34 -5.14
CA THR A 125 2.87 -36.02 -3.85
C THR A 125 1.93 -37.22 -3.97
N ASP A 126 0.81 -37.06 -4.67
CA ASP A 126 -0.21 -38.09 -4.87
C ASP A 126 0.27 -39.24 -5.75
N ASN A 127 1.10 -38.95 -6.76
CA ASN A 127 1.53 -39.94 -7.76
C ASN A 127 2.98 -40.39 -7.54
N ARG A 128 3.43 -40.46 -6.27
CA ARG A 128 4.84 -40.73 -5.92
C ARG A 128 5.39 -41.99 -6.59
N ASP A 129 4.60 -43.06 -6.60
CA ASP A 129 4.94 -44.36 -7.19
C ASP A 129 5.16 -44.26 -8.71
N LEU A 130 4.37 -43.45 -9.43
CA LEU A 130 4.57 -43.22 -10.87
C LEU A 130 5.89 -42.49 -11.14
N PHE A 131 6.25 -41.53 -10.30
CA PHE A 131 7.53 -40.82 -10.40
C PHE A 131 8.71 -41.71 -10.00
N GLU A 132 8.55 -42.61 -9.03
CA GLU A 132 9.56 -43.63 -8.71
C GLU A 132 9.79 -44.58 -9.90
N GLN A 133 8.72 -45.08 -10.52
CA GLN A 133 8.79 -45.92 -11.74
C GLN A 133 9.44 -45.16 -12.92
N LEU A 134 9.13 -43.87 -13.08
CA LEU A 134 9.79 -43.06 -14.10
C LEU A 134 11.29 -42.94 -13.82
N GLY A 135 11.71 -42.81 -12.57
CA GLY A 135 13.13 -42.82 -12.18
C GLY A 135 13.81 -44.14 -12.53
N GLU A 136 13.15 -45.27 -12.32
CA GLU A 136 13.67 -46.58 -12.75
C GLU A 136 13.83 -46.68 -14.27
N LEU A 137 12.86 -46.17 -15.04
CA LEU A 137 12.92 -46.13 -16.50
C LEU A 137 13.99 -45.19 -17.05
N LEU A 138 14.28 -44.10 -16.33
CA LEU A 138 15.29 -43.11 -16.69
C LEU A 138 16.71 -43.52 -16.30
N HIS A 139 16.87 -44.67 -15.64
CA HIS A 139 18.15 -45.17 -15.15
C HIS A 139 19.13 -45.42 -16.30
N ASP A 140 20.23 -44.68 -16.28
CA ASP A 140 21.23 -44.59 -17.34
C ASP A 140 22.62 -44.32 -16.71
N PRO A 141 23.20 -45.33 -16.04
CA PRO A 141 24.50 -45.18 -15.37
C PRO A 141 25.66 -45.08 -16.37
N ASP A 142 26.67 -44.26 -16.04
CA ASP A 142 27.92 -44.20 -16.80
C ASP A 142 28.78 -45.47 -16.63
N ASP A 143 29.95 -45.53 -17.30
CA ASP A 143 30.91 -46.64 -17.20
C ASP A 143 31.39 -46.94 -15.76
N LYS A 144 31.15 -46.03 -14.81
CA LYS A 144 31.48 -46.17 -13.39
C LYS A 144 30.26 -46.52 -12.53
N GLY A 145 29.10 -46.77 -13.14
CA GLY A 145 27.85 -47.07 -12.46
C GLY A 145 27.15 -45.84 -11.88
N ILE A 146 27.55 -44.62 -12.25
CA ILE A 146 27.02 -43.37 -11.66
C ILE A 146 25.97 -42.78 -12.60
N ASP A 147 24.78 -42.54 -12.07
CA ASP A 147 23.67 -41.90 -12.80
C ASP A 147 23.29 -40.57 -12.16
N LYS A 148 24.13 -39.55 -12.38
CA LYS A 148 23.93 -38.22 -11.78
C LYS A 148 22.59 -37.58 -12.15
N ARG A 149 22.06 -37.89 -13.34
CA ARG A 149 20.78 -37.33 -13.81
C ARG A 149 19.65 -37.92 -12.98
N ASN A 150 19.62 -39.24 -12.82
CA ASN A 150 18.59 -39.90 -12.04
C ASN A 150 18.74 -39.64 -10.53
N ASP A 151 19.96 -39.51 -10.03
CA ASP A 151 20.21 -39.10 -8.63
C ASP A 151 19.59 -37.74 -8.32
N LEU A 152 19.74 -36.77 -9.24
CA LEU A 152 19.13 -35.44 -9.11
C LEU A 152 17.60 -35.52 -9.19
N TYR A 153 17.09 -36.32 -10.14
CA TYR A 153 15.66 -36.54 -10.28
C TYR A 153 15.05 -37.12 -8.99
N ALA A 154 15.59 -38.24 -8.49
CA ALA A 154 15.18 -38.89 -7.25
C ALA A 154 15.24 -37.93 -6.06
N LYS A 155 16.27 -37.07 -5.99
CA LYS A 155 16.40 -36.05 -4.95
C LYS A 155 15.28 -35.01 -5.02
N VAL A 156 14.88 -34.55 -6.20
CA VAL A 156 13.80 -33.56 -6.38
C VAL A 156 12.45 -34.14 -5.97
N ILE A 157 12.15 -35.37 -6.37
CA ILE A 157 10.88 -36.04 -6.03
C ILE A 157 10.90 -36.68 -4.63
N SER A 158 12.00 -36.59 -3.89
CA SER A 158 12.08 -37.10 -2.52
C SER A 158 11.21 -36.27 -1.56
N LEU A 159 10.84 -36.87 -0.42
CA LEU A 159 10.08 -36.16 0.62
C LEU A 159 10.81 -34.89 1.13
N PRO A 160 12.13 -34.90 1.39
CA PRO A 160 12.87 -33.67 1.73
C PRO A 160 12.79 -32.60 0.63
N GLY A 161 12.88 -33.02 -0.64
CA GLY A 161 12.74 -32.12 -1.79
C GLY A 161 11.37 -31.43 -1.82
N ARG A 162 10.29 -32.23 -1.84
CA ARG A 162 8.91 -31.72 -1.85
C ARG A 162 8.58 -30.87 -0.62
N SER A 163 8.99 -31.30 0.57
CA SER A 163 8.77 -30.55 1.82
C SER A 163 9.45 -29.18 1.80
N LYS A 164 10.64 -29.09 1.21
CA LYS A 164 11.34 -27.82 1.03
C LYS A 164 10.59 -26.89 0.06
N THR A 165 10.13 -27.42 -1.07
CA THR A 165 9.30 -26.66 -2.03
C THR A 165 8.01 -26.16 -1.38
N MET A 166 7.33 -27.00 -0.60
CA MET A 166 6.12 -26.59 0.14
C MET A 166 6.39 -25.41 1.09
N LYS A 167 7.51 -25.47 1.83
CA LYS A 167 7.89 -24.39 2.73
C LYS A 167 8.13 -23.08 1.98
N GLU A 168 8.89 -23.13 0.88
CA GLU A 168 9.19 -21.95 0.05
C GLU A 168 7.91 -21.34 -0.56
N LEU A 169 6.97 -22.19 -1.02
CA LEU A 169 5.65 -21.75 -1.50
C LEU A 169 4.80 -21.15 -0.38
N SER A 170 4.81 -21.73 0.83
CA SER A 170 4.12 -21.20 2.00
C SER A 170 4.64 -19.81 2.39
N ASP A 171 5.96 -19.62 2.42
CA ASP A 171 6.59 -18.32 2.72
C ASP A 171 6.26 -17.28 1.64
N THR A 172 6.21 -17.71 0.37
CA THR A 172 5.77 -16.88 -0.76
C THR A 172 4.32 -16.44 -0.58
N LEU A 173 3.41 -17.38 -0.27
CA LEU A 173 1.98 -17.08 -0.06
C LEU A 173 1.76 -16.15 1.12
N LYS A 174 2.46 -16.35 2.24
CA LYS A 174 2.41 -15.45 3.40
C LYS A 174 2.74 -14.01 2.99
N THR A 175 3.80 -13.83 2.19
CA THR A 175 4.22 -12.52 1.69
C THR A 175 3.17 -11.92 0.76
N LEU A 176 2.64 -12.71 -0.19
CA LEU A 176 1.61 -12.27 -1.13
C LEU A 176 0.32 -11.87 -0.42
N ILE A 177 -0.11 -12.61 0.61
CA ILE A 177 -1.30 -12.27 1.41
C ILE A 177 -1.12 -10.92 2.12
N LEU A 178 0.05 -10.67 2.71
CA LEU A 178 0.35 -9.38 3.34
C LEU A 178 0.30 -8.24 2.32
N LEU A 179 0.90 -8.44 1.14
CA LEU A 179 0.87 -7.45 0.07
C LEU A 179 -0.55 -7.21 -0.47
N GLU A 180 -1.40 -8.25 -0.57
CA GLU A 180 -2.81 -8.10 -0.93
C GLU A 180 -3.53 -7.25 0.10
N ARG A 181 -3.39 -7.57 1.40
CA ARG A 181 -4.04 -6.82 2.47
C ARG A 181 -3.67 -5.34 2.42
N GLN A 182 -2.39 -5.02 2.22
CA GLN A 182 -1.92 -3.65 2.03
C GLN A 182 -2.50 -3.01 0.76
N ALA A 183 -2.48 -3.71 -0.38
CA ALA A 183 -2.96 -3.18 -1.65
C ALA A 183 -4.47 -2.87 -1.64
N TYR A 184 -5.26 -3.61 -0.87
CA TYR A 184 -6.70 -3.42 -0.68
C TYR A 184 -7.08 -2.61 0.56
N ASN A 185 -6.10 -2.05 1.29
CA ASN A 185 -6.33 -1.34 2.55
C ASN A 185 -7.10 -2.17 3.59
N LEU A 186 -6.91 -3.49 3.63
CA LEU A 186 -7.52 -4.39 4.61
C LEU A 186 -6.76 -4.39 5.95
N ASP A 187 -5.61 -3.72 6.02
CA ASP A 187 -4.83 -3.54 7.25
C ASP A 187 -5.18 -2.25 8.00
N THR A 188 -5.98 -1.36 7.42
CA THR A 188 -6.48 -0.19 8.14
C THR A 188 -7.69 -0.60 8.98
N LEU A 189 -7.46 -0.83 10.28
CA LEU A 189 -8.52 -0.63 11.27
C LEU A 189 -9.13 0.76 11.06
N PRO A 190 -10.44 0.95 11.25
CA PRO A 190 -11.05 2.26 11.15
C PRO A 190 -10.29 3.19 12.11
N ASP A 191 -9.82 4.32 11.58
CA ASP A 191 -9.14 5.36 12.34
C ASP A 191 -10.17 6.00 13.28
N GLY A 192 -10.37 5.36 14.43
CA GLY A 192 -11.21 5.81 15.52
C GLY A 192 -10.29 6.28 16.63
N GLY A 193 -10.37 7.58 16.92
CA GLY A 193 -9.62 8.24 17.98
C GLY A 193 -9.61 7.45 19.29
N ASP A 194 -8.48 7.58 19.98
CA ASP A 194 -8.25 7.22 21.37
C ASP A 194 -9.54 7.15 22.21
N SER A 195 -9.90 5.95 22.68
CA SER A 195 -10.48 5.70 24.01
C SER A 195 -10.78 4.22 24.23
N GLY A 196 -10.06 3.63 25.18
CA GLY A 196 -10.65 2.71 26.16
C GLY A 196 -10.80 1.23 25.79
N ASP A 197 -9.86 0.44 26.30
CA ASP A 197 -10.04 -0.92 26.83
C ASP A 197 -11.27 -1.70 26.35
N SER A 198 -11.05 -2.62 25.40
CA SER A 198 -11.99 -3.71 25.11
C SER A 198 -11.26 -5.04 25.24
N SER A 199 -10.97 -5.40 26.50
CA SER A 199 -10.82 -6.80 26.87
C SER A 199 -12.08 -7.58 26.45
N LEU A 200 -11.92 -8.46 25.45
CA LEU A 200 -12.95 -9.38 24.97
C LEU A 200 -13.34 -10.35 26.09
N THR A 201 -14.35 -9.98 26.88
CA THR A 201 -14.98 -10.91 27.83
C THR A 201 -16.01 -11.75 27.07
N ILE A 202 -15.67 -13.00 26.79
CA ILE A 202 -16.60 -13.99 26.23
C ILE A 202 -17.60 -14.38 27.33
N GLN A 203 -18.83 -13.87 27.24
CA GLN A 203 -19.93 -14.35 28.09
C GLN A 203 -20.52 -15.62 27.48
N PHE A 204 -20.31 -16.76 28.16
CA PHE A 204 -21.01 -18.00 27.86
C PHE A 204 -22.49 -17.86 28.25
N VAL A 205 -23.38 -17.96 27.26
CA VAL A 205 -24.84 -17.99 27.44
C VAL A 205 -25.21 -19.30 28.15
N LYS A 206 -25.82 -19.21 29.35
CA LYS A 206 -26.42 -20.37 30.03
C LYS A 206 -27.70 -20.81 29.30
N PRO A 207 -27.96 -22.12 29.19
CA PRO A 207 -29.18 -22.62 28.57
C PRO A 207 -30.40 -22.30 29.44
N SER A 208 -31.48 -21.88 28.77
CA SER A 208 -32.79 -21.65 29.37
C SER A 208 -33.38 -23.00 29.80
N ASN A 209 -33.59 -23.18 31.11
CA ASN A 209 -34.47 -24.24 31.60
C ASN A 209 -35.91 -23.82 31.30
N GLY A 210 -36.54 -24.52 30.34
CA GLY A 210 -37.98 -24.49 30.14
C GLY A 210 -38.68 -25.36 31.19
N ASN A 211 -39.68 -24.74 31.83
CA ASN A 211 -40.82 -25.28 32.61
C ASN A 211 -40.71 -26.67 33.24
#